data_AF-A0A543J5B4-F1
#
_entry.id   AF-A0A543J5B4-F1
#
_cell.length_a   1.000
_cell.length_b   1.000
_cell.length_c   1.000
_cell.angle_alpha   90.00
_cell.angle_beta   90.00
_cell.angle_gamma   90.00
#
_symmetry.space_group_name_H-M   'P 1'
#
loop_
_entity.id
_entity.type
_entity.pdbx_description
1 polymer ?
#
loop_
_entity_poly.entity_id
_entity_poly.type
_entity_poly.pdbx_seq_one_letter_code
_entity_poly.pdbx_strand_id
1 'polypeptide(L)'
;MATYNTEIGTGSGGWQPDADLTVQIANRGQVVPADGKPGTGTTVTWSGDQGNGSVTFFDNGATFSGSAQFPGEGPVGYRGTYAG
;
A
#
# COMPACT_ATOMS: atom_id res chain seq x y z
N MET A 1 -7.33 -10.57 4.25
CA MET A 1 -7.23 -9.12 4.52
C MET A 1 -5.82 -8.91 5.02
N ALA A 2 -5.01 -8.11 4.33
CA ALA A 2 -3.62 -7.90 4.73
C ALA A 2 -3.47 -6.49 5.30
N THR A 3 -2.86 -6.41 6.48
CA THR A 3 -2.55 -5.16 7.16
C THR A 3 -1.05 -4.87 7.04
N TYR A 4 -0.73 -3.62 6.74
CA TYR A 4 0.63 -3.14 6.57
C TYR A 4 0.86 -1.95 7.49
N ASN A 5 1.99 -1.98 8.19
CA ASN A 5 2.52 -0.79 8.86
C ASN A 5 3.11 0.11 7.77
N THR A 6 2.71 1.38 7.74
CA THR A 6 2.99 2.28 6.63
C THR A 6 3.81 3.49 7.07
N GLU A 7 4.50 4.08 6.10
CA GLU A 7 5.23 5.32 6.27
C GLU A 7 5.02 6.22 5.04
N ILE A 8 5.01 7.53 5.27
CA ILE A 8 4.97 8.56 4.22
C ILE A 8 6.29 9.34 4.16
N GLY A 9 6.72 9.67 2.95
CA GLY A 9 7.93 10.46 2.69
C GLY A 9 7.63 11.72 1.89
N THR A 10 8.00 12.88 2.43
CA THR A 10 7.82 14.21 1.78
C THR A 10 9.09 14.74 1.10
N GLY A 11 10.08 13.87 0.90
CA GLY A 11 11.35 14.20 0.23
C GLY A 11 12.47 14.56 1.21
N SER A 12 12.44 15.74 1.83
CA SER A 12 13.55 16.24 2.69
C SER A 12 13.42 15.87 4.17
N GLY A 13 12.23 15.43 4.63
CA GLY A 13 11.93 15.16 6.04
C GLY A 13 12.20 13.73 6.53
N GLY A 14 12.67 12.84 5.66
CA GLY A 14 12.75 11.40 5.96
C GLY A 14 11.37 10.71 5.89
N TRP A 15 11.34 9.45 6.33
CA TRP A 15 10.11 8.66 6.42
C TRP A 15 9.50 8.81 7.81
N GLN A 16 8.19 9.04 7.88
CA GLN A 16 7.45 9.15 9.13
C GLN A 16 6.32 8.11 9.17
N PRO A 17 6.00 7.54 10.34
CA PRO A 17 4.91 6.58 10.48
C PRO A 17 3.58 7.16 10.02
N ASP A 18 2.74 6.32 9.43
CA ASP A 18 1.38 6.65 8.99
C ASP A 18 0.37 5.62 9.55
N ALA A 19 -0.92 5.88 9.36
CA ALA A 19 -1.97 4.95 9.71
C ALA A 19 -1.88 3.65 8.90
N ASP A 20 -2.12 2.53 9.58
CA ASP A 20 -2.09 1.20 8.95
C ASP A 20 -2.98 1.15 7.70
N LEU A 21 -2.46 0.54 6.63
CA LEU A 21 -3.24 0.26 5.44
C LEU A 21 -3.81 -1.15 5.49
N THR A 22 -5.12 -1.24 5.34
CA THR A 22 -5.83 -2.50 5.12
C THR A 22 -6.19 -2.65 3.65
N VAL A 23 -5.62 -3.66 2.98
CA VAL A 23 -5.89 -3.93 1.56
C VAL A 23 -6.84 -5.12 1.40
N GLN A 24 -7.96 -4.90 0.71
CA GLN A 24 -8.90 -5.94 0.29
C GLN A 24 -9.10 -5.88 -1.23
N ILE A 25 -8.43 -6.78 -1.96
CA ILE A 25 -8.54 -6.89 -3.42
C ILE A 25 -9.44 -8.07 -3.75
N ALA A 26 -10.69 -7.82 -4.16
CA ALA A 26 -11.60 -8.86 -4.64
C ALA A 26 -11.58 -8.91 -6.17
N ASN A 27 -11.19 -10.05 -6.76
CA ASN A 27 -11.35 -10.31 -8.20
C ASN A 27 -11.76 -11.77 -8.45
N ARG A 28 -12.43 -12.01 -9.58
CA ARG A 28 -13.28 -13.18 -9.91
C ARG A 28 -12.63 -14.58 -10.01
N GLY A 29 -11.39 -14.78 -9.55
CA GLY A 29 -10.70 -16.07 -9.71
C GLY A 29 -9.65 -16.43 -8.66
N GLN A 30 -8.92 -15.45 -8.12
CA GLN A 30 -8.01 -15.63 -6.99
C GLN A 30 -7.91 -14.29 -6.27
N VAL A 31 -8.53 -14.20 -5.10
CA VAL A 31 -8.25 -13.14 -4.14
C VAL A 31 -6.98 -13.56 -3.44
N VAL A 32 -6.07 -12.61 -3.18
CA VAL A 32 -5.11 -12.74 -2.08
C VAL A 32 -5.86 -13.41 -0.94
N PRO A 33 -5.52 -14.67 -0.57
CA PRO A 33 -6.34 -15.43 0.37
C PRO A 33 -6.61 -14.58 1.62
N ALA A 34 -7.71 -14.83 2.32
CA ALA A 34 -8.02 -14.08 3.55
C ALA A 34 -6.80 -14.03 4.52
N ASP A 35 -5.93 -15.04 4.41
CA ASP A 35 -4.77 -15.30 5.25
C ASP A 35 -3.44 -15.27 4.44
N GLY A 36 -3.46 -14.73 3.21
CA GLY A 36 -2.34 -14.74 2.28
C GLY A 36 -1.85 -13.34 1.89
N LYS A 37 -0.65 -13.27 1.32
CA LYS A 37 -0.04 -12.02 0.82
C LYS A 37 -0.27 -11.91 -0.70
N PRO A 38 -0.30 -10.69 -1.26
CA PRO A 38 -0.23 -10.52 -2.71
C PRO A 38 1.05 -11.14 -3.28
N GLY A 39 0.96 -11.73 -4.46
CA GLY A 39 2.16 -12.20 -5.16
C GLY A 39 3.09 -11.03 -5.52
N THR A 40 4.39 -11.28 -5.61
CA THR A 40 5.37 -10.31 -6.14
C THR A 40 4.92 -9.80 -7.51
N GLY A 41 5.05 -8.50 -7.74
CA GLY A 41 4.63 -7.84 -8.99
C GLY A 41 3.15 -7.49 -9.04
N THR A 42 2.35 -7.87 -8.03
CA THR A 42 0.98 -7.37 -7.92
C THR A 42 1.00 -5.85 -7.75
N THR A 43 0.26 -5.13 -8.58
CA THR A 43 0.06 -3.69 -8.43
C THR A 43 -1.38 -3.40 -8.01
N VAL A 44 -1.53 -2.53 -7.02
CA VAL A 44 -2.82 -2.01 -6.56
C VAL A 44 -2.86 -0.53 -6.87
N THR A 45 -3.90 -0.10 -7.56
CA THR A 45 -4.21 1.31 -7.81
C THR A 45 -5.58 1.65 -7.24
N TRP A 46 -5.70 2.85 -6.68
CA TRP A 46 -6.98 3.38 -6.22
C TRP A 46 -7.10 4.87 -6.57
N SER A 47 -8.33 5.33 -6.70
CA SER A 47 -8.67 6.74 -6.88
C SER A 47 -10.05 7.01 -6.30
N GLY A 48 -10.16 8.06 -5.49
CA GLY A 48 -11.42 8.50 -4.90
C GLY A 48 -11.27 9.78 -4.08
N ASP A 49 -12.35 10.19 -3.43
CA ASP A 49 -12.42 11.46 -2.69
C ASP A 49 -11.46 11.52 -1.48
N GLN A 50 -11.05 10.35 -0.98
CA GLN A 50 -10.08 10.20 0.13
C GLN A 50 -8.63 10.01 -0.36
N GLY A 51 -8.37 10.30 -1.63
CA GLY A 51 -7.04 10.21 -2.21
C GLY A 51 -6.90 9.13 -3.28
N ASN A 52 -5.72 9.08 -3.87
CA ASN A 52 -5.36 8.15 -4.92
C ASN A 52 -3.95 7.62 -4.70
N GLY A 53 -3.64 6.48 -5.31
CA GLY A 53 -2.31 5.91 -5.20
C GLY A 53 -2.11 4.67 -6.05
N SER A 54 -0.86 4.26 -6.12
CA SER A 54 -0.39 3.08 -6.84
C SER A 54 0.76 2.46 -6.07
N VAL A 55 0.64 1.18 -5.70
CA VAL A 55 1.69 0.43 -5.01
C VAL A 55 1.94 -0.90 -5.69
N THR A 56 3.19 -1.34 -5.69
CA THR A 56 3.61 -2.65 -6.20
C THR A 56 4.19 -3.47 -5.07
N PHE A 57 3.79 -4.74 -4.99
CA PHE A 57 4.24 -5.69 -3.99
C PHE A 57 5.51 -6.43 -4.42
N PHE A 58 6.41 -6.64 -3.47
CA PHE A 58 7.68 -7.34 -3.64
C PHE A 58 7.84 -8.40 -2.54
N ASP A 59 8.88 -9.23 -2.65
CA ASP A 59 9.27 -10.20 -1.62
C ASP A 59 8.12 -11.12 -1.17
N ASN A 60 7.35 -11.64 -2.13
CA ASN A 60 6.14 -12.43 -1.90
C ASN A 60 5.09 -11.68 -1.05
N GLY A 61 4.95 -10.38 -1.31
CA GLY A 61 4.01 -9.49 -0.64
C GLY A 61 4.41 -9.10 0.78
N ALA A 62 5.66 -9.36 1.18
CA ALA A 62 6.20 -8.91 2.46
C ALA A 62 6.43 -7.40 2.48
N THR A 63 6.69 -6.79 1.33
CA THR A 63 6.90 -5.34 1.18
C THR A 63 6.08 -4.80 0.02
N PHE A 64 5.76 -3.50 0.06
CA PHE A 64 5.31 -2.76 -1.11
C PHE A 64 5.93 -1.38 -1.17
N SER A 65 6.00 -0.80 -2.37
CA SER A 65 6.37 0.60 -2.56
C SER A 65 5.60 1.23 -3.71
N GLY A 66 5.48 2.55 -3.67
CA GLY A 66 4.76 3.33 -4.67
C GLY A 66 4.56 4.78 -4.25
N SER A 67 3.45 5.37 -4.69
CA SER A 67 3.06 6.73 -4.36
C SER A 67 1.59 6.82 -4.00
N ALA A 68 1.27 7.82 -3.18
CA ALA A 68 -0.09 8.17 -2.83
C ALA A 68 -0.24 9.70 -2.78
N GLN A 69 -1.47 10.18 -2.87
CA GLN A 69 -1.83 11.57 -2.60
C GLN A 69 -3.12 11.57 -1.79
N PHE A 70 -3.04 12.06 -0.55
CA PHE A 70 -4.16 12.15 0.37
C PHE A 70 -4.79 13.56 0.37
N PRO A 71 -6.03 13.72 0.86
CA PRO A 71 -6.70 15.02 0.87
C PRO A 71 -5.92 16.07 1.65
N GLY A 72 -5.65 17.21 1.03
CA GLY A 72 -4.91 18.31 1.65
C GLY A 72 -3.39 18.16 1.63
N GLU A 73 -2.86 17.09 1.02
CA GLU A 73 -1.43 16.82 0.90
C GLU A 73 -0.97 16.83 -0.57
N GLY A 74 0.33 17.08 -0.77
CA GLY A 74 0.98 16.83 -2.06
C GLY A 74 1.26 15.33 -2.28
N PRO A 75 1.72 14.92 -3.47
CA PRO A 75 2.13 13.54 -3.70
C PRO A 75 3.25 13.11 -2.75
N VAL A 76 3.08 11.96 -2.12
CA VAL A 76 4.06 11.36 -1.20
C VAL A 76 4.55 10.01 -1.72
N GLY A 77 5.78 9.67 -1.36
CA GLY A 77 6.25 8.29 -1.44
C GLY A 77 5.53 7.45 -0.40
N TYR A 78 5.11 6.24 -0.77
CA TYR A 78 4.34 5.37 0.10
C TYR A 78 4.89 3.94 0.09
N ARG A 79 5.12 3.38 1.27
CA ARG A 79 5.64 2.02 1.43
C ARG A 79 5.08 1.36 2.67
N GLY A 80 5.10 0.03 2.68
CA GLY A 80 4.67 -0.74 3.82
C GLY A 80 5.36 -2.08 3.92
N THR A 81 5.42 -2.59 5.15
CA THR A 81 5.94 -3.92 5.48
C THR A 81 4.86 -4.74 6.17
N TYR A 82 4.73 -6.01 5.79
CA TYR A 82 3.75 -6.93 6.33
C TYR A 82 3.92 -7.10 7.84
N ALA A 83 2.82 -6.96 8.59
CA ALA A 83 2.87 -6.90 10.05
C ALA A 83 2.81 -8.27 10.77
N GLY A 84 2.35 -9.34 10.11
CA GLY A 84 2.17 -10.66 10.74
C GLY A 84 0.73 -11.11 10.75
#